data_AF-A0A2T3CPZ2-F1
#
_entry.id   AF-A0A2T3CPZ2-F1
#
_cell.length_a   1.000
_cell.length_b   1.000
_cell.length_c   1.000
_cell.angle_alpha   90.00
_cell.angle_beta   90.00
_cell.angle_gamma   90.00
#
_symmetry.space_group_name_H-M   'P 1'
#
loop_
_entity.id
_entity.type
_entity.pdbx_description
1 polymer ?
#
loop_
_entity_poly.entity_id
_entity_poly.type
_entity_poly.pdbx_seq_one_letter_code
_entity_poly.pdbx_strand_id
1 'polypeptide(L)'
;MWASLGYHWLQGKNVEDNKRWRAMGGYYYRLINRADEELRIGATAMTWHYDRNLSGYTLGQGGYYSPQRYLSFGVPVSYAWRNPDWSVYLEGSLGYSWARSDDERTFPLSSVNDDIVNYYGGAQGNIDGTREGDNNQGLGYLAQALVERRLDDHWVLGGGFTLQRSEDYSPNRALIYLRYSFDPWQGNLPLPVNPLKPYAEYR
;
A
#
# COMPACT_ATOMS: atom_id res chain seq x y z
N MET A 1 -6.31 11.25 16.87
CA MET A 1 -6.38 9.78 16.72
C MET A 1 -7.19 9.44 15.48
N TRP A 2 -6.97 8.28 14.87
CA TRP A 2 -7.75 7.79 13.74
C TRP A 2 -7.83 6.27 13.78
N ALA A 3 -8.86 5.72 13.14
CA ALA A 3 -9.05 4.29 12.96
C ALA A 3 -9.70 4.00 11.61
N SER A 4 -9.42 2.83 11.05
CA SER A 4 -10.00 2.34 9.80
C SER A 4 -10.22 0.84 9.89
N LEU A 5 -11.42 0.40 9.56
CA LEU A 5 -11.81 -1.00 9.48
C LEU A 5 -12.27 -1.27 8.04
N GLY A 6 -12.00 -2.46 7.53
CA GLY A 6 -12.49 -2.84 6.21
C GLY A 6 -12.62 -4.34 6.07
N TYR A 7 -13.67 -4.76 5.38
CA TYR A 7 -13.94 -6.14 5.00
C TYR A 7 -14.11 -6.19 3.48
N HIS A 8 -13.45 -7.13 2.82
CA HIS A 8 -13.41 -7.23 1.36
C HIS A 8 -13.61 -8.68 0.94
N TRP A 9 -14.38 -8.86 -0.14
CA TRP A 9 -14.38 -10.08 -0.93
C TRP A 9 -13.46 -9.87 -2.14
N LEU A 10 -12.57 -10.83 -2.37
CA LEU A 10 -11.58 -10.82 -3.44
C LEU A 10 -11.97 -11.91 -4.42
N GLN A 11 -12.43 -11.49 -5.59
CA GLN A 11 -12.86 -12.36 -6.67
C GLN A 11 -12.00 -12.13 -7.91
N GLY A 12 -11.69 -13.19 -8.63
CA GLY A 12 -10.92 -13.14 -9.86
C GLY A 12 -11.40 -14.19 -10.85
N LYS A 13 -11.09 -13.99 -12.13
CA LYS A 13 -11.39 -14.98 -13.16
C LYS A 13 -10.45 -16.17 -12.99
N ASN A 14 -10.99 -17.36 -12.73
CA ASN A 14 -10.23 -18.59 -12.46
C ASN A 14 -9.27 -18.47 -11.27
N VAL A 15 -9.68 -17.70 -10.26
CA VAL A 15 -8.97 -17.55 -8.98
C VAL A 15 -9.93 -17.99 -7.88
N GLU A 16 -9.43 -18.72 -6.89
CA GLU A 16 -10.21 -19.10 -5.71
C GLU A 16 -10.66 -17.84 -4.94
N ASP A 17 -11.91 -17.85 -4.46
CA ASP A 17 -12.44 -16.72 -3.69
C ASP A 17 -11.68 -16.55 -2.38
N ASN A 18 -11.41 -15.30 -2.03
CA ASN A 18 -10.75 -14.95 -0.78
C ASN A 18 -11.49 -13.83 -0.07
N LYS A 19 -11.31 -13.74 1.24
CA LYS A 19 -11.85 -12.66 2.07
C LYS A 19 -10.72 -12.03 2.83
N ARG A 20 -10.83 -10.72 3.04
CA ARG A 20 -9.86 -9.97 3.81
C ARG A 20 -10.56 -9.05 4.78
N TRP A 21 -10.19 -9.16 6.05
CA TRP A 21 -10.45 -8.10 7.01
C TRP A 21 -9.17 -7.36 7.36
N ARG A 22 -9.30 -6.05 7.57
CA ARG A 22 -8.19 -5.17 7.97
C ARG A 22 -8.66 -4.24 9.08
N ALA A 23 -7.78 -4.01 10.03
CA ALA A 23 -7.92 -2.99 11.05
C ALA A 23 -6.65 -2.16 11.12
N MET A 24 -6.81 -0.85 11.14
CA MET A 24 -5.72 0.11 11.25
C MET A 24 -6.09 1.16 12.27
N GLY A 25 -5.12 1.61 13.05
CA GLY A 25 -5.30 2.68 13.99
C GLY A 25 -4.02 3.46 14.15
N GLY A 26 -4.16 4.70 14.58
CA GLY A 26 -3.01 5.51 14.87
C GLY A 26 -3.31 6.76 15.67
N TYR A 27 -2.25 7.27 16.24
CA TYR A 27 -2.22 8.55 16.91
C TYR A 27 -1.10 9.38 16.33
N TYR A 28 -1.32 10.68 16.24
CA TYR A 28 -0.29 11.64 15.87
C TYR A 28 -0.36 12.84 16.80
N TYR A 29 0.80 13.43 17.01
CA TYR A 29 1.00 14.63 17.78
C TYR A 29 1.68 15.68 16.90
N ARG A 30 1.17 16.90 16.93
CA ARG A 30 1.76 18.04 16.21
C ARG A 30 2.78 18.71 17.13
N LEU A 31 4.05 18.52 16.86
CA LEU A 31 5.15 19.20 17.55
C LEU A 31 5.23 20.68 17.12
N ILE A 32 4.97 20.95 15.84
CA ILE A 32 4.83 22.30 15.29
C ILE A 32 3.49 22.35 14.55
N ASN A 33 2.73 23.42 14.78
CA ASN A 33 1.43 23.64 14.16
C ASN A 33 1.22 25.14 13.90
N ARG A 34 1.76 25.63 12.79
CA ARG A 34 1.66 27.02 12.33
C ARG A 34 0.93 27.06 10.98
N ALA A 35 0.57 28.28 10.53
CA ALA A 35 -0.12 28.47 9.26
C ALA A 35 0.66 27.95 8.04
N ASP A 36 1.99 27.98 8.10
CA ASP A 36 2.88 27.65 6.98
C ASP A 36 3.93 26.59 7.33
N GLU A 37 3.80 25.93 8.48
CA GLU A 37 4.75 24.94 8.99
C GLU A 37 4.05 23.94 9.91
N GLU A 38 4.18 22.64 9.63
CA GLU A 38 3.66 21.56 10.45
C GLU A 38 4.72 20.47 10.63
N LEU A 39 4.98 20.08 11.89
CA LEU A 39 5.80 18.92 12.22
C LEU A 39 4.95 17.94 13.02
N ARG A 40 4.83 16.71 12.53
CA ARG A 40 4.05 15.65 13.17
C ARG A 40 4.94 14.46 13.47
N ILE A 41 4.67 13.84 14.61
CA ILE A 41 5.15 12.50 14.96
C ILE A 41 3.94 11.64 15.29
N GLY A 42 3.97 10.36 14.93
CA GLY A 42 2.86 9.46 15.20
C GLY A 42 3.30 8.06 15.58
N ALA A 43 2.29 7.28 15.96
CA ALA A 43 2.36 5.85 16.13
C ALA A 43 1.20 5.24 15.36
N THR A 44 1.49 4.23 14.55
CA THR A 44 0.50 3.52 13.75
C THR A 44 0.59 2.03 14.04
N ALA A 45 -0.56 1.38 14.03
CA ALA A 45 -0.69 -0.06 14.14
C ALA A 45 -1.65 -0.53 13.05
N MET A 46 -1.31 -1.66 12.43
CA MET A 46 -2.12 -2.26 11.40
C MET A 46 -2.12 -3.77 11.59
N THR A 47 -3.28 -4.38 11.39
CA THR A 47 -3.42 -5.82 11.28
C THR A 47 -4.39 -6.17 10.18
N TRP A 48 -4.12 -7.27 9.49
CA TRP A 48 -5.05 -7.87 8.55
C TRP A 48 -4.94 -9.38 8.55
N HIS A 49 -5.95 -10.01 7.98
CA HIS A 49 -6.06 -11.44 7.83
C HIS A 49 -6.75 -11.74 6.50
N TYR A 50 -6.21 -12.72 5.80
CA TYR A 50 -6.82 -13.33 4.64
C TYR A 50 -7.27 -14.74 4.99
N ASP A 51 -8.39 -15.19 4.43
CA ASP A 51 -8.88 -16.56 4.65
C ASP A 51 -7.95 -17.60 4.01
N ARG A 52 -7.34 -17.25 2.86
CA ARG A 52 -6.48 -18.13 2.05
C ARG A 52 -5.18 -17.46 1.62
N ASN A 53 -4.14 -18.27 1.44
CA ASN A 53 -2.82 -17.81 0.96
C ASN A 53 -2.71 -17.97 -0.55
N LEU A 54 -3.26 -16.99 -1.27
CA LEU A 54 -3.33 -16.98 -2.74
C LEU A 54 -2.16 -16.24 -3.41
N SER A 55 -1.01 -16.20 -2.74
CA SER A 55 0.21 -15.52 -3.21
C SER A 55 0.97 -16.26 -4.32
N GLY A 56 0.61 -17.52 -4.60
CA GLY A 56 1.20 -18.30 -5.68
C GLY A 56 0.78 -17.80 -7.07
N TYR A 57 1.43 -18.34 -8.10
CA TYR A 57 1.16 -18.03 -9.51
C TYR A 57 0.60 -19.21 -10.32
N THR A 58 0.27 -20.31 -9.64
CA THR A 58 -0.35 -21.49 -10.24
C THR A 58 -1.85 -21.28 -10.48
N LEU A 59 -2.47 -22.15 -11.29
CA LEU A 59 -3.88 -22.03 -11.63
C LEU A 59 -4.76 -22.08 -10.38
N GLY A 60 -5.70 -21.14 -10.26
CA GLY A 60 -6.53 -20.94 -9.06
C GLY A 60 -5.91 -20.00 -8.02
N GLN A 61 -4.62 -19.70 -8.09
CA GLN A 61 -3.97 -18.69 -7.24
C GLN A 61 -4.12 -17.28 -7.82
N GLY A 62 -3.90 -16.25 -6.99
CA GLY A 62 -4.11 -14.85 -7.36
C GLY A 62 -2.85 -14.03 -7.60
N GLY A 63 -1.66 -14.52 -7.26
CA GLY A 63 -0.40 -13.79 -7.39
C GLY A 63 -0.31 -12.52 -6.54
N TYR A 64 -1.16 -12.37 -5.52
CA TYR A 64 -1.18 -11.20 -4.64
C TYR A 64 -0.84 -11.57 -3.20
N TYR A 65 -0.13 -10.67 -2.53
CA TYR A 65 0.29 -10.86 -1.15
C TYR A 65 -0.92 -10.98 -0.21
N SER A 66 -1.09 -12.17 0.38
CA SER A 66 -2.28 -12.58 1.14
C SER A 66 -1.93 -13.45 2.35
N PRO A 67 -1.11 -12.96 3.30
CA PRO A 67 -0.78 -13.71 4.50
C PRO A 67 -2.03 -13.90 5.36
N GLN A 68 -2.18 -15.08 5.95
CA GLN A 68 -3.26 -15.33 6.90
C GLN A 68 -3.18 -14.37 8.08
N ARG A 69 -2.00 -14.00 8.57
CA ARG A 69 -1.90 -13.03 9.67
C ARG A 69 -0.82 -12.02 9.38
N TYR A 70 -1.15 -10.77 9.58
CA TYR A 70 -0.19 -9.69 9.52
C TYR A 70 -0.42 -8.71 10.66
N LEU A 71 0.67 -8.25 11.24
CA LEU A 71 0.70 -7.21 12.25
C LEU A 71 1.89 -6.30 11.97
N SER A 72 1.67 -5.00 11.97
CA SER A 72 2.76 -4.02 11.90
C SER A 72 2.54 -2.85 12.84
N PHE A 73 3.67 -2.32 13.32
CA PHE A 73 3.74 -1.07 14.06
C PHE A 73 4.72 -0.13 13.37
N GLY A 74 4.39 1.15 13.33
CA GLY A 74 5.22 2.17 12.72
C GLY A 74 5.25 3.47 13.51
N VAL A 75 6.35 4.19 13.38
CA VAL A 75 6.54 5.55 13.92
C VAL A 75 6.82 6.49 12.75
N PRO A 76 5.77 7.11 12.17
CA PRO A 76 5.95 8.14 11.15
C PRO A 76 6.30 9.50 11.76
N VAL A 77 7.17 10.22 11.08
CA VAL A 77 7.50 11.63 11.30
C VAL A 77 7.31 12.36 9.97
N SER A 78 6.56 13.44 9.96
CA SER A 78 6.35 14.25 8.76
C SER A 78 6.59 15.72 9.04
N TYR A 79 7.29 16.39 8.15
CA TYR A 79 7.53 17.82 8.15
C TYR A 79 6.95 18.44 6.87
N ALA A 80 6.09 19.43 7.03
CA ALA A 80 5.48 20.17 5.95
C ALA A 80 5.80 21.66 6.14
N TRP A 81 6.23 22.32 5.08
CA TRP A 81 6.52 23.76 5.12
C TRP A 81 6.15 24.41 3.79
N ARG A 82 5.70 25.67 3.83
CA ARG A 82 5.44 26.44 2.62
C ARG A 82 5.81 27.92 2.77
N ASN A 83 5.93 28.58 1.63
CA ASN A 83 5.90 30.03 1.47
C ASN A 83 5.07 30.37 0.21
N PRO A 84 5.00 31.63 -0.26
CA PRO A 84 4.23 31.97 -1.45
C PRO A 84 4.58 31.15 -2.70
N ASP A 85 5.86 30.83 -2.89
CA ASP A 85 6.37 30.20 -4.12
C ASP A 85 6.69 28.72 -3.98
N TRP A 86 6.82 28.21 -2.75
CA TRP A 86 7.28 26.86 -2.47
C TRP A 86 6.37 26.14 -1.48
N SER A 87 6.16 24.85 -1.71
CA SER A 87 5.60 23.93 -0.71
C SER A 87 6.43 22.66 -0.69
N VAL A 88 6.79 22.20 0.49
CA VAL A 88 7.67 21.05 0.72
C VAL A 88 7.01 20.12 1.72
N TYR A 89 7.07 18.82 1.43
CA TYR A 89 6.65 17.77 2.35
C TYR A 89 7.73 16.69 2.42
N LEU A 90 8.18 16.39 3.64
CA LEU A 90 9.09 15.31 3.94
C LEU A 90 8.41 14.35 4.92
N GLU A 91 8.47 13.06 4.65
CA GLU A 91 7.95 12.04 5.55
C GLU A 91 8.96 10.89 5.67
N GLY A 92 9.21 10.48 6.91
CA GLY A 92 10.00 9.31 7.24
C GLY A 92 9.21 8.42 8.18
N SER A 93 9.25 7.11 7.99
CA SER A 93 8.68 6.16 8.94
C SER A 93 9.61 4.98 9.09
N LEU A 94 9.72 4.49 10.32
CA LEU A 94 10.31 3.19 10.63
C LEU A 94 9.23 2.30 11.25
N GLY A 95 9.26 1.02 10.93
CA GLY A 95 8.30 0.07 11.46
C GLY A 95 8.85 -1.33 11.55
N TYR A 96 8.11 -2.17 12.25
CA TYR A 96 8.36 -3.59 12.37
C TYR A 96 7.08 -4.34 12.03
N SER A 97 7.20 -5.41 11.25
CA SER A 97 6.08 -6.24 10.84
C SER A 97 6.34 -7.72 11.10
N TRP A 98 5.26 -8.45 11.35
CA TRP A 98 5.21 -9.91 11.34
C TRP A 98 4.14 -10.35 10.37
N ALA A 99 4.49 -11.32 9.54
CA ALA A 99 3.60 -11.95 8.60
C ALA A 99 3.67 -13.47 8.77
N ARG A 100 2.52 -14.12 8.82
CA ARG A 100 2.43 -15.57 8.78
C ARG A 100 1.46 -15.97 7.69
N SER A 101 1.92 -16.83 6.81
CA SER A 101 1.09 -17.51 5.85
C SER A 101 1.04 -19.00 6.19
N ASP A 102 -0.13 -19.59 6.07
CA ASP A 102 -0.34 -21.01 6.25
C ASP A 102 -0.19 -21.74 4.91
N ASP A 103 -0.09 -23.07 4.99
CA ASP A 103 -0.03 -23.97 3.84
C ASP A 103 -1.28 -23.83 2.97
N GLU A 104 -1.10 -23.90 1.65
CA GLU A 104 -2.20 -23.81 0.69
C GLU A 104 -2.02 -24.82 -0.43
N ARG A 105 -3.12 -25.33 -0.99
CA ARG A 105 -3.06 -26.20 -2.18
C ARG A 105 -2.40 -25.44 -3.32
N THR A 106 -1.47 -26.10 -4.01
CA THR A 106 -0.82 -25.56 -5.21
C THR A 106 -1.87 -25.21 -6.26
N PHE A 107 -2.94 -25.99 -6.36
CA PHE A 107 -4.09 -25.70 -7.22
C PHE A 107 -5.36 -25.64 -6.37
N PRO A 108 -5.75 -24.47 -5.84
CA PRO A 108 -6.85 -24.37 -4.90
C PRO A 108 -8.23 -24.48 -5.56
N LEU A 109 -8.33 -24.21 -6.86
CA LEU A 109 -9.60 -24.15 -7.59
C LEU A 109 -10.05 -25.54 -8.06
N SER A 110 -10.79 -26.23 -7.19
CA SER A 110 -11.25 -27.61 -7.42
C SER A 110 -12.04 -27.82 -8.72
N SER A 111 -12.93 -26.89 -9.09
CA SER A 111 -13.76 -27.04 -10.29
C SER A 111 -12.93 -27.15 -11.57
N VAL A 112 -11.86 -26.37 -11.68
CA VAL A 112 -10.98 -26.39 -12.87
C VAL A 112 -10.03 -27.59 -12.83
N ASN A 113 -9.61 -27.99 -11.63
CA ASN A 113 -8.79 -29.18 -11.44
C ASN A 113 -9.51 -30.46 -11.89
N ASP A 114 -10.78 -30.62 -11.48
CA ASP A 114 -11.60 -31.78 -11.82
C ASP A 114 -11.82 -31.88 -13.34
N ASP A 115 -12.10 -30.75 -14.00
CA ASP A 115 -12.23 -30.69 -15.46
C ASP A 115 -10.95 -31.14 -16.18
N ILE A 116 -9.77 -30.70 -15.70
CA ILE A 116 -8.47 -31.09 -16.27
C ILE A 116 -8.21 -32.59 -16.07
N VAL A 117 -8.40 -33.10 -14.85
CA VAL A 117 -8.17 -34.51 -14.53
C VAL A 117 -9.09 -35.42 -15.35
N ASN A 118 -10.36 -35.05 -15.49
CA ASN A 118 -11.34 -35.78 -16.29
C ASN A 118 -10.99 -35.76 -17.79
N TYR A 119 -10.54 -34.62 -18.31
CA TYR A 119 -10.14 -34.50 -19.72
C TYR A 119 -8.92 -35.36 -20.07
N TYR A 120 -7.92 -35.43 -19.18
CA TYR A 120 -6.69 -36.20 -19.40
C TYR A 120 -6.75 -37.64 -18.88
N GLY A 121 -7.92 -38.13 -18.45
CA GLY A 121 -8.13 -39.53 -18.08
C GLY A 121 -7.43 -39.96 -16.78
N GLY A 122 -7.40 -39.11 -15.75
CA GLY A 122 -6.83 -39.46 -14.45
C GLY A 122 -5.32 -39.31 -14.35
N ALA A 123 -4.73 -38.39 -15.12
CA ALA A 123 -3.30 -38.11 -15.11
C ALA A 123 -2.77 -37.86 -13.68
N GLN A 124 -1.76 -38.62 -13.26
CA GLN A 124 -1.03 -38.37 -12.02
C GLN A 124 -0.17 -37.10 -12.19
N GLY A 125 -0.54 -36.04 -11.50
CA GLY A 125 0.18 -34.76 -11.48
C GLY A 125 0.33 -34.24 -10.05
N ASN A 126 0.92 -33.06 -9.91
CA ASN A 126 1.05 -32.37 -8.62
C ASN A 126 -0.24 -31.64 -8.20
N ILE A 127 -1.41 -32.13 -8.61
CA ILE A 127 -2.70 -31.46 -8.40
C ILE A 127 -3.09 -31.41 -6.91
N ASP A 128 -2.67 -32.42 -6.15
CA ASP A 128 -2.77 -32.48 -4.69
C ASP A 128 -1.52 -31.93 -3.99
N GLY A 129 -0.63 -31.28 -4.73
CA GLY A 129 0.52 -30.60 -4.16
C GLY A 129 0.09 -29.50 -3.20
N THR A 130 0.86 -29.32 -2.14
CA THR A 130 0.71 -28.24 -1.17
C THR A 130 1.93 -27.34 -1.25
N ARG A 131 1.70 -26.03 -1.24
CA ARG A 131 2.74 -25.04 -1.03
C ARG A 131 2.82 -24.73 0.45
N GLU A 132 4.02 -24.90 1.01
CA GLU A 132 4.28 -24.59 2.40
C GLU A 132 4.06 -23.09 2.67
N GLY A 133 3.49 -22.82 3.84
CA GLY A 133 3.38 -21.51 4.42
C GLY A 133 4.74 -20.97 4.87
N ASP A 134 4.75 -19.72 5.28
CA ASP A 134 5.94 -19.03 5.75
C ASP A 134 5.65 -18.17 6.97
N ASN A 135 6.69 -17.88 7.74
CA ASN A 135 6.62 -16.93 8.83
C ASN A 135 7.79 -15.96 8.67
N ASN A 136 7.46 -14.69 8.50
CA ASN A 136 8.44 -13.66 8.21
C ASN A 136 8.27 -12.47 9.16
N GLN A 137 9.39 -11.85 9.51
CA GLN A 137 9.41 -10.70 10.38
C GLN A 137 10.56 -9.78 10.01
N GLY A 138 10.29 -8.49 9.98
CA GLY A 138 11.24 -7.56 9.38
C GLY A 138 11.04 -6.12 9.78
N LEU A 139 12.12 -5.36 9.64
CA LEU A 139 12.11 -3.91 9.70
C LEU A 139 11.66 -3.36 8.34
N GLY A 140 10.74 -2.39 8.40
CA GLY A 140 10.29 -1.63 7.26
C GLY A 140 10.62 -0.14 7.40
N TYR A 141 10.77 0.53 6.27
CA TYR A 141 10.97 1.98 6.23
C TYR A 141 10.22 2.64 5.08
N LEU A 142 9.84 3.90 5.30
CA LEU A 142 9.30 4.81 4.30
C LEU A 142 10.12 6.09 4.34
N ALA A 143 10.50 6.59 3.17
CA ALA A 143 11.07 7.92 2.99
C ALA A 143 10.40 8.56 1.78
N GLN A 144 9.73 9.68 1.99
CA GLN A 144 9.04 10.43 0.96
C GLN A 144 9.47 11.90 0.99
N ALA A 145 9.69 12.45 -0.20
CA ALA A 145 9.90 13.88 -0.38
C ALA A 145 9.04 14.36 -1.55
N LEU A 146 8.27 15.42 -1.32
CA LEU A 146 7.46 16.10 -2.31
C LEU A 146 7.79 17.59 -2.28
N VAL A 147 7.86 18.21 -3.45
CA VAL A 147 8.10 19.64 -3.60
C VAL A 147 7.21 20.20 -4.71
N GLU A 148 6.62 21.36 -4.47
CA GLU A 148 5.95 22.19 -5.46
C GLU A 148 6.60 23.57 -5.49
N ARG A 149 6.76 24.11 -6.71
CA ARG A 149 7.22 25.47 -6.96
C ARG A 149 6.22 26.19 -7.86
N ARG A 150 5.75 27.37 -7.45
CA ARG A 150 5.05 28.31 -8.30
C ARG A 150 6.03 28.92 -9.30
N LEU A 151 5.70 28.82 -10.58
CA LEU A 151 6.44 29.45 -11.67
C LEU A 151 5.84 30.82 -12.01
N ASP A 152 4.51 30.90 -11.98
CA ASP A 152 3.72 32.10 -12.21
C ASP A 152 2.31 31.89 -11.61
N ASP A 153 1.43 32.87 -11.71
CA ASP A 153 0.06 32.84 -11.16
C ASP A 153 -0.79 31.69 -11.71
N HIS A 154 -0.43 31.12 -12.87
CA HIS A 154 -1.17 30.01 -13.48
C HIS A 154 -0.43 28.67 -13.43
N TRP A 155 0.87 28.65 -13.14
CA TRP A 155 1.72 27.48 -13.33
C TRP A 155 2.42 27.03 -12.04
N VAL A 156 2.25 25.76 -11.69
CA VAL A 156 2.96 25.12 -10.56
C VAL A 156 3.65 23.86 -11.05
N LEU A 157 4.97 23.79 -10.87
CA LEU A 157 5.77 22.59 -11.13
C LEU A 157 5.91 21.81 -9.83
N GLY A 158 5.53 20.53 -9.85
CA GLY A 158 5.65 19.64 -8.72
C GLY A 158 6.45 18.39 -9.05
N GLY A 159 7.08 17.83 -8.03
CA GLY A 159 7.80 16.58 -8.14
C GLY A 159 7.94 15.90 -6.79
N GLY A 160 8.30 14.63 -6.84
CA GLY A 160 8.56 13.90 -5.61
C GLY A 160 9.02 12.48 -5.86
N PHE A 161 9.51 11.88 -4.79
CA PHE A 161 9.88 10.48 -4.78
C PHE A 161 9.42 9.83 -3.49
N THR A 162 9.23 8.52 -3.54
CA THR A 162 8.87 7.68 -2.40
C THR A 162 9.71 6.42 -2.48
N LEU A 163 10.49 6.21 -1.43
CA LEU A 163 11.24 4.99 -1.18
C LEU A 163 10.51 4.25 -0.08
N GLN A 164 10.06 3.05 -0.37
CA GLN A 164 9.37 2.23 0.61
C GLN A 164 9.95 0.82 0.56
N ARG A 165 10.31 0.32 1.73
CA ARG A 165 10.68 -1.07 1.92
C ARG A 165 9.83 -1.64 3.03
N SER A 166 8.98 -2.58 2.64
CA SER A 166 8.35 -3.55 3.53
C SER A 166 8.47 -4.92 2.87
N GLU A 167 8.28 -5.99 3.63
CA GLU A 167 8.22 -7.34 3.07
C GLU A 167 7.08 -7.47 2.05
N ASP A 168 6.03 -6.69 2.23
CA ASP A 168 4.99 -6.46 1.24
C ASP A 168 5.58 -5.67 0.08
N TYR A 169 5.61 -6.27 -1.10
CA TYR A 169 6.03 -5.66 -2.37
C TYR A 169 5.62 -4.19 -2.46
N SER A 170 6.60 -3.29 -2.32
CA SER A 170 6.39 -1.85 -2.30
C SER A 170 7.25 -1.21 -3.39
N PRO A 171 6.66 -0.78 -4.53
CA PRO A 171 7.43 -0.16 -5.59
C PRO A 171 7.94 1.22 -5.14
N ASN A 172 9.21 1.50 -5.41
CA ASN A 172 9.72 2.87 -5.34
C ASN A 172 9.06 3.70 -6.43
N ARG A 173 8.75 4.95 -6.13
CA ARG A 173 8.02 5.84 -7.03
C ARG A 173 8.73 7.16 -7.18
N ALA A 174 8.73 7.68 -8.40
CA ALA A 174 9.13 9.03 -8.71
C ALA A 174 8.04 9.65 -9.58
N LEU A 175 7.71 10.91 -9.34
CA LEU A 175 6.72 11.65 -10.09
C LEU A 175 7.21 13.07 -10.36
N ILE A 176 6.84 13.59 -11.53
CA ILE A 176 6.98 14.98 -11.92
C ILE A 176 5.66 15.37 -12.59
N TYR A 177 5.12 16.53 -12.25
CA TYR A 177 3.89 17.04 -12.83
C TYR A 177 3.92 18.55 -12.96
N LEU A 178 3.15 19.06 -13.89
CA LEU A 178 2.91 20.48 -14.10
C LEU A 178 1.41 20.73 -13.96
N ARG A 179 1.02 21.64 -13.07
CA ARG A 179 -0.38 22.02 -12.84
C ARG A 179 -0.62 23.40 -13.44
N TYR A 180 -1.68 23.51 -14.23
CA TYR A 180 -2.20 24.77 -14.76
C TYR A 180 -3.52 25.12 -14.08
N SER A 181 -3.65 26.36 -13.61
CA SER A 181 -4.88 26.91 -13.08
C SER A 181 -5.48 27.87 -14.11
N PHE A 182 -6.76 27.71 -14.43
CA PHE A 182 -7.44 28.58 -15.40
C PHE A 182 -7.58 30.01 -14.89
N ASP A 183 -7.85 30.17 -13.60
CA ASP A 183 -7.81 31.46 -12.92
C ASP A 183 -6.45 31.64 -12.21
N PRO A 184 -5.92 32.88 -12.17
CA PRO A 184 -4.67 33.17 -11.47
C PRO A 184 -4.81 32.84 -9.98
N TRP A 185 -3.91 32.00 -9.48
CA TRP A 185 -3.84 31.57 -8.09
C TRP A 185 -2.68 32.24 -7.37
N GLN A 186 -2.98 33.31 -6.64
CA GLN A 186 -2.01 34.00 -5.78
C GLN A 186 -2.03 33.51 -4.31
N GLY A 187 -3.04 32.73 -3.91
CA GLY A 187 -3.19 32.20 -2.55
C GLY A 187 -2.10 31.20 -2.15
N ASN A 188 -2.06 30.79 -0.88
CA ASN A 188 -1.02 29.86 -0.42
C ASN A 188 -1.04 28.53 -1.20
N LEU A 189 0.15 27.98 -1.48
CA LEU A 189 0.24 26.62 -2.00
C LEU A 189 -0.32 25.60 -0.99
N PRO A 190 -0.80 24.43 -1.44
CA PRO A 190 -1.31 23.39 -0.53
C PRO A 190 -0.28 22.99 0.53
N LEU A 191 -0.75 22.76 1.76
CA LEU A 191 0.05 22.22 2.87
C LEU A 191 -0.70 21.04 3.50
N PRO A 192 -0.19 19.79 3.38
CA PRO A 192 1.00 19.39 2.62
C PRO A 192 0.78 19.44 1.10
N VAL A 193 1.85 19.25 0.34
CA VAL A 193 1.82 19.04 -1.12
C VAL A 193 0.86 17.90 -1.46
N ASN A 194 -0.02 18.11 -2.43
CA ASN A 194 -1.04 17.12 -2.85
C ASN A 194 -0.86 16.73 -4.34
N PRO A 195 0.01 15.76 -4.65
CA PRO A 195 0.27 15.33 -6.01
C PRO A 195 -0.89 14.48 -6.55
N LEU A 196 -0.91 14.27 -7.87
CA LEU A 196 -1.80 13.30 -8.50
C LEU A 196 -1.47 11.88 -8.01
N LYS A 197 -2.52 11.09 -7.75
CA LYS A 197 -2.41 9.67 -7.38
C LYS A 197 -2.83 8.79 -8.55
N PRO A 198 -2.12 7.69 -8.85
CA PRO A 198 -2.53 6.73 -9.87
C PRO A 198 -3.95 6.19 -9.61
N TYR A 199 -4.75 6.02 -10.65
CA TYR A 199 -6.15 5.59 -10.51
C TYR A 199 -6.29 4.23 -9.80
N ALA A 200 -5.35 3.31 -10.07
CA ALA A 200 -5.32 1.97 -9.46
C ALA A 200 -5.12 1.98 -7.92
N GLU A 201 -4.83 3.14 -7.32
CA GLU A 201 -4.61 3.29 -5.89
C GLU A 201 -5.77 3.93 -5.14
N TYR A 202 -6.81 4.35 -5.87
CA TYR A 202 -8.06 4.77 -5.24
C TYR A 202 -8.75 3.55 -4.61
N ARG A 203 -9.28 3.75 -3.41
CA ARG A 203 -10.07 2.75 -2.67
C ARG A 203 -11.55 3.00 -2.88
#